data_AF-A0A4R5DLT3-F1
#
_entry.id   AF-A0A4R5DLT3-F1
#
_cell.length_a   1.000
_cell.length_b   1.000
_cell.length_c   1.000
_cell.angle_alpha   90.00
_cell.angle_beta   90.00
_cell.angle_gamma   90.00
#
_symmetry.space_group_name_H-M   'P 1'
#
loop_
_entity.id
_entity.type
_entity.pdbx_description
1 polymer ?
#
loop_
_entity_poly.entity_id
_entity_poly.type
_entity_poly.pdbx_seq_one_letter_code
_entity_poly.pdbx_strand_id
1 'polypeptide(L)'
;MGTTVTSQPTRRAVIALGAALVVTPVVTVSAQAAGSPVRPVAGLRAAFTAASKRYGVPRDVLVALSYTVTRINDHAGQPSAAGGYGVMHLASNHTTNTLATAARLSGHSAAALRTDVAANVDGAAALLRSLADAAGLGAADRADVDAWYEPVARYSAFSDASVARLEADAVYQALARGLSLHAGGETFTVDARTVRPQLGAFADVPTVAQRFETMTEDYPPARWVAANSGNYRVANRPNDYAIDRVVIHTVQGSYAGCISWFQNPSANVSAHYVIRSSDGEVTQMVRNKDVAWHVGNTNNRSIGIEHEGWVDDASWYTEAMYRSSATLTRHVCDRYGIPLDRTHIIAHSEAPGATHTDPGPHWDWTRYMDYVRGDGGDPSWSVIVDNGGAFTASGNWATASAPGQYGSNHRHAQPVLSSDPAWFSADIPAAGSYRVEVWYPQDPANNSRTPYIVAASGGNQTVYVDQRANGGRWVLIGTFSLAAGNRQVVGVSRWTSTAGSIEADAVRISSTT
;
A
#
# COMPACT_ATOMS: atom_id res chain seq x y z
N MET A 1 -60.58 23.88 -25.47
CA MET A 1 -60.55 23.65 -26.93
C MET A 1 -59.73 24.76 -27.57
N GLY A 2 -58.83 24.41 -28.49
CA GLY A 2 -58.06 25.36 -29.31
C GLY A 2 -56.54 25.13 -29.23
N THR A 3 -56.04 23.90 -29.41
CA THR A 3 -55.37 23.40 -30.64
C THR A 3 -54.26 24.29 -31.20
N THR A 4 -53.02 23.90 -30.86
CA THR A 4 -51.74 24.32 -31.44
C THR A 4 -51.34 23.36 -32.56
N VAL A 5 -51.07 23.85 -33.78
CA VAL A 5 -50.12 23.24 -34.76
C VAL A 5 -49.57 24.34 -35.69
N THR A 6 -48.34 24.10 -36.18
CA THR A 6 -47.56 24.74 -37.27
C THR A 6 -46.55 25.77 -36.76
N SER A 7 -45.27 25.78 -37.14
CA SER A 7 -44.49 25.11 -38.19
C SER A 7 -42.99 25.31 -37.88
N GLN A 8 -42.12 24.37 -38.28
CA GLN A 8 -40.67 24.60 -38.29
C GLN A 8 -40.26 25.67 -39.33
N PRO A 9 -39.11 26.34 -39.12
CA PRO A 9 -38.27 26.72 -40.24
C PRO A 9 -36.81 26.23 -40.08
N THR A 10 -36.34 25.63 -41.17
CA THR A 10 -34.94 25.36 -41.51
C THR A 10 -34.09 26.64 -41.54
N ARG A 11 -32.87 26.60 -41.00
CA ARG A 11 -31.86 27.65 -41.24
C ARG A 11 -30.70 27.13 -42.10
N ARG A 12 -30.58 27.77 -43.26
CA ARG A 12 -29.46 27.72 -44.19
C ARG A 12 -28.19 28.30 -43.54
N ALA A 13 -27.06 27.73 -43.94
CA ALA A 13 -25.72 28.19 -43.66
C ALA A 13 -25.45 29.59 -44.25
N VAL A 14 -24.77 30.44 -43.48
CA VAL A 14 -24.06 31.62 -43.97
C VAL A 14 -22.64 31.55 -43.42
N ILE A 15 -21.69 31.41 -44.34
CA ILE A 15 -20.25 31.50 -44.11
C ILE A 15 -19.91 32.98 -44.02
N ALA A 16 -19.30 33.41 -42.91
CA ALA A 16 -18.65 34.71 -42.80
C ALA A 16 -17.21 34.49 -42.32
N LEU A 17 -16.26 34.75 -43.22
CA LEU A 17 -14.83 34.89 -42.90
C LEU A 17 -14.65 36.12 -42.00
N GLY A 18 -14.26 35.89 -40.75
CA GLY A 18 -13.73 36.90 -39.85
C GLY A 18 -12.34 36.49 -39.42
N ALA A 19 -11.32 37.22 -39.88
CA ALA A 19 -9.94 37.06 -39.45
C ALA A 19 -9.83 37.41 -37.96
N ALA A 20 -9.75 36.39 -37.10
CA ALA A 20 -9.45 36.54 -35.69
C ALA A 20 -7.94 36.39 -35.49
N LEU A 21 -7.33 37.46 -35.00
CA LEU A 21 -5.96 37.52 -34.51
C LEU A 21 -5.73 36.35 -33.54
N VAL A 22 -4.84 35.42 -33.88
CA VAL A 22 -4.38 34.37 -32.97
C VAL A 22 -3.48 35.04 -31.93
N VAL A 23 -4.07 35.46 -30.83
CA VAL A 23 -3.33 35.64 -29.58
C VAL A 23 -3.24 34.24 -28.97
N THR A 24 -2.14 33.56 -29.23
CA THR A 24 -1.75 32.37 -28.46
C THR A 24 -1.66 32.79 -27.00
N PRO A 25 -2.51 32.28 -26.09
CA PRO A 25 -2.15 32.33 -24.68
C PRO A 25 -0.89 31.48 -24.57
N VAL A 26 0.23 32.10 -24.23
CA VAL A 26 1.35 31.39 -23.63
C VAL A 26 0.81 30.87 -22.30
N VAL A 27 0.15 29.72 -22.34
CA VAL A 27 -0.01 28.88 -21.16
C VAL A 27 1.41 28.46 -20.86
N THR A 28 2.02 29.11 -19.87
CA THR A 28 3.17 28.53 -19.19
C THR A 28 2.68 27.20 -18.65
N VAL A 29 2.93 26.13 -19.40
CA VAL A 29 2.91 24.77 -18.87
C VAL A 29 3.96 24.80 -17.78
N SER A 30 3.53 24.98 -16.53
CA SER A 30 4.34 24.59 -15.40
C SER A 30 4.52 23.09 -15.56
N ALA A 31 5.63 22.70 -16.21
CA ALA A 31 6.13 21.35 -16.12
C ALA A 31 6.26 21.09 -14.62
N GLN A 32 5.34 20.29 -14.08
CA GLN A 32 5.48 19.77 -12.74
C GLN A 32 6.71 18.88 -12.83
N ALA A 33 7.84 19.44 -12.40
CA ALA A 33 9.13 18.81 -12.49
C ALA A 33 9.03 17.44 -11.82
N ALA A 34 9.57 16.44 -12.53
CA ALA A 34 9.92 15.16 -11.96
C ALA A 34 10.56 15.35 -10.57
N GLY A 35 10.17 14.48 -9.64
CA GLY A 35 10.53 14.45 -8.22
C GLY A 35 11.66 15.38 -7.81
N SER A 36 11.30 16.43 -7.06
CA SER A 36 12.28 17.10 -6.22
C SER A 36 12.89 16.06 -5.28
N PRO A 37 14.21 16.08 -5.03
CA PRO A 37 14.84 15.13 -4.13
C PRO A 37 14.17 15.23 -2.77
N VAL A 38 13.83 14.07 -2.19
CA VAL A 38 13.40 13.89 -0.80
C VAL A 38 14.29 14.76 0.06
N ARG A 39 13.78 15.89 0.58
CA ARG A 39 14.53 16.68 1.55
C ARG A 39 14.78 15.75 2.73
N PRO A 40 16.03 15.45 3.10
CA PRO A 40 16.29 14.76 4.35
C PRO A 40 15.75 15.65 5.45
N VAL A 41 14.69 15.23 6.12
CA VAL A 41 14.14 15.93 7.27
C VAL A 41 15.09 15.61 8.43
N ALA A 42 16.23 16.28 8.47
CA ALA A 42 17.16 16.14 9.58
C ALA A 42 16.44 16.49 10.88
N GLY A 43 16.43 15.56 11.85
CA GLY A 43 15.85 15.78 13.16
C GLY A 43 14.39 15.36 13.31
N LEU A 44 13.84 14.51 12.44
CA LEU A 44 12.47 14.00 12.62
C LEU A 44 12.31 13.22 13.93
N ARG A 45 13.26 12.35 14.28
CA ARG A 45 13.30 11.71 15.61
C ARG A 45 13.36 12.72 16.76
N ALA A 46 14.11 13.80 16.58
CA ALA A 46 14.19 14.87 17.58
C ALA A 46 12.85 15.61 17.71
N ALA A 47 12.12 15.83 16.62
CA ALA A 47 10.79 16.41 16.63
C ALA A 47 9.79 15.56 17.42
N PHE A 48 9.73 14.24 17.19
CA PHE A 48 8.90 13.33 17.99
C PHE A 48 9.25 13.37 19.48
N THR A 49 10.55 13.38 19.80
CA THR A 49 11.03 13.44 21.19
C THR A 49 10.66 14.76 21.86
N ALA A 50 10.84 15.89 21.16
CA ALA A 50 10.51 17.21 21.66
C ALA A 50 9.00 17.38 21.88
N ALA A 51 8.18 16.97 20.91
CA ALA A 51 6.73 17.03 21.00
C ALA A 51 6.19 16.14 22.12
N SER A 52 6.73 14.93 22.27
CA SER A 52 6.41 14.02 23.38
C SER A 52 6.66 14.68 24.73
N LYS A 53 7.85 15.27 24.94
CA LYS A 53 8.20 15.96 26.19
C LYS A 53 7.33 17.18 26.44
N ARG A 54 7.03 17.97 25.41
CA ARG A 54 6.27 19.22 25.52
C ARG A 54 4.82 19.00 25.91
N TYR A 55 4.16 18.01 25.30
CA TYR A 55 2.73 17.81 25.47
C TYR A 55 2.39 16.62 26.38
N GLY A 56 3.37 15.81 26.75
CA GLY A 56 3.18 14.62 27.60
C GLY A 56 2.51 13.46 26.86
N VAL A 57 2.61 13.43 25.52
CA VAL A 57 2.17 12.29 24.70
C VAL A 57 3.33 11.28 24.65
N PRO A 58 3.14 9.97 24.92
CA PRO A 58 4.20 8.99 24.75
C PRO A 58 4.75 9.01 23.33
N ARG A 59 6.08 9.07 23.19
CA ARG A 59 6.75 9.15 21.89
C ARG A 59 6.36 8.00 20.96
N ASP A 60 6.19 6.80 21.51
CA ASP A 60 5.83 5.62 20.71
C ASP A 60 4.40 5.67 20.19
N VAL A 61 3.47 6.32 20.91
CA VAL A 61 2.10 6.57 20.42
C VAL A 61 2.15 7.52 19.22
N LEU A 62 2.95 8.60 19.28
CA LEU A 62 3.12 9.52 18.15
C LEU A 62 3.70 8.82 16.92
N VAL A 63 4.73 8.00 17.11
CA VAL A 63 5.39 7.28 16.01
C VAL A 63 4.50 6.19 15.43
N ALA A 64 3.79 5.43 16.26
CA ALA A 64 2.84 4.41 15.79
C ALA A 64 1.65 5.03 15.06
N LEU A 65 1.15 6.18 15.50
CA LEU A 65 0.14 6.95 14.78
C LEU A 65 0.66 7.42 13.43
N SER A 66 1.80 8.11 13.39
CA SER A 66 2.43 8.59 12.16
C SER A 66 2.70 7.45 11.17
N TYR A 67 3.15 6.30 11.66
CA TYR A 67 3.33 5.11 10.86
C TYR A 67 2.02 4.61 10.25
N THR A 68 0.95 4.59 11.04
CA THR A 68 -0.37 4.11 10.61
C THR A 68 -0.99 5.04 9.56
N VAL A 69 -0.86 6.35 9.73
CA VAL A 69 -1.54 7.32 8.86
C VAL A 69 -0.74 7.72 7.62
N THR A 70 0.61 7.63 7.62
CA THR A 70 1.43 7.97 6.45
C THR A 70 2.74 7.18 6.31
N ARG A 71 3.01 6.18 7.16
CA ARG A 71 4.34 5.51 7.27
C ARG A 71 5.48 6.48 7.56
N ILE A 72 5.20 7.55 8.32
CA ILE A 72 6.19 8.58 8.66
C ILE A 72 6.72 9.28 7.39
N ASN A 73 5.89 9.38 6.36
CA ASN A 73 6.17 10.11 5.12
C ASN A 73 5.38 11.43 5.11
N ASP A 74 6.03 12.53 4.73
CA ASP A 74 5.41 13.86 4.64
C ASP A 74 4.84 14.16 3.24
N HIS A 75 5.07 13.25 2.29
CA HIS A 75 4.67 13.32 0.89
C HIS A 75 5.07 14.64 0.24
N ALA A 76 6.26 15.15 0.59
CA ALA A 76 6.77 16.44 0.12
C ALA A 76 5.79 17.60 0.32
N GLY A 77 4.98 17.53 1.40
CA GLY A 77 3.98 18.53 1.76
C GLY A 77 2.70 18.50 0.92
N GLN A 78 2.54 17.51 0.03
CA GLN A 78 1.30 17.33 -0.73
C GLN A 78 0.18 16.77 0.17
N PRO A 79 -1.09 17.16 -0.06
CA PRO A 79 -2.20 16.56 0.64
C PRO A 79 -2.48 15.13 0.15
N SER A 80 -2.95 14.31 1.07
CA SER A 80 -3.72 13.09 0.74
C SER A 80 -5.04 13.42 0.04
N ALA A 81 -5.70 12.41 -0.54
CA ALA A 81 -7.03 12.57 -1.13
C ALA A 81 -8.09 13.11 -0.15
N ALA A 82 -7.92 12.83 1.15
CA ALA A 82 -8.78 13.34 2.22
C ALA A 82 -8.39 14.75 2.73
N GLY A 83 -7.39 15.40 2.13
CA GLY A 83 -6.91 16.73 2.56
C GLY A 83 -6.06 16.71 3.84
N GLY A 84 -5.46 15.56 4.19
CA GLY A 84 -4.48 15.41 5.27
C GLY A 84 -3.05 15.71 4.83
N TYR A 85 -2.27 16.37 5.70
CA TYR A 85 -0.91 16.85 5.39
C TYR A 85 0.15 16.37 6.39
N GLY A 86 1.37 16.19 5.87
CA GLY A 86 2.57 15.85 6.64
C GLY A 86 2.52 14.47 7.29
N VAL A 87 3.57 14.12 8.05
CA VAL A 87 3.75 12.78 8.66
C VAL A 87 2.67 12.40 9.68
N MET A 88 1.91 13.37 10.17
CA MET A 88 0.83 13.15 11.13
C MET A 88 -0.57 13.27 10.51
N HIS A 89 -0.69 13.45 9.19
CA HIS A 89 -1.97 13.55 8.48
C HIS A 89 -2.96 14.55 9.10
N LEU A 90 -2.52 15.79 9.34
CA LEU A 90 -3.42 16.83 9.84
C LEU A 90 -4.34 17.30 8.71
N ALA A 91 -5.64 17.06 8.87
CA ALA A 91 -6.65 17.20 7.82
C ALA A 91 -7.34 18.57 7.81
N SER A 92 -7.58 19.07 6.61
CA SER A 92 -8.38 20.27 6.34
C SER A 92 -9.26 20.04 5.12
N ASN A 93 -10.53 19.76 5.37
CA ASN A 93 -11.57 19.54 4.36
C ASN A 93 -12.93 20.01 4.89
N HIS A 94 -14.01 19.81 4.12
CA HIS A 94 -15.34 20.32 4.46
C HIS A 94 -15.97 19.70 5.72
N THR A 95 -15.53 18.52 6.13
CA THR A 95 -16.08 17.79 7.29
C THR A 95 -15.12 17.74 8.49
N THR A 96 -13.82 17.86 8.23
CA THR A 96 -12.76 17.68 9.22
C THR A 96 -11.76 18.82 9.14
N ASN A 97 -11.41 19.41 10.29
CA ASN A 97 -10.43 20.50 10.36
C ASN A 97 -9.48 20.35 11.55
N THR A 98 -8.81 19.19 11.62
CA THR A 98 -7.79 18.90 12.63
C THR A 98 -6.54 19.77 12.43
N LEU A 99 -6.22 20.17 11.19
CA LEU A 99 -5.14 21.10 10.86
C LEU A 99 -5.31 22.48 11.53
N ALA A 100 -6.48 23.10 11.40
CA ALA A 100 -6.72 24.41 12.02
C ALA A 100 -6.74 24.32 13.55
N THR A 101 -7.26 23.21 14.09
CA THR A 101 -7.27 22.95 15.53
C THR A 101 -5.84 22.80 16.05
N ALA A 102 -5.00 22.00 15.39
CA ALA A 102 -3.59 21.84 15.70
C ALA A 102 -2.81 23.16 15.60
N ALA A 103 -3.08 23.99 14.58
CA ALA A 103 -2.46 25.31 14.43
C ALA A 103 -2.74 26.20 15.64
N ARG A 104 -4.01 26.27 16.05
CA ARG A 104 -4.42 27.04 17.24
C ARG A 104 -3.78 26.54 18.52
N LEU A 105 -3.69 25.22 18.72
CA LEU A 105 -3.19 24.61 19.95
C LEU A 105 -1.66 24.71 20.08
N SER A 106 -0.93 24.59 18.97
CA SER A 106 0.55 24.61 18.97
C SER A 106 1.14 26.01 18.82
N GLY A 107 0.37 26.95 18.25
CA GLY A 107 0.83 28.28 17.87
C GLY A 107 1.50 28.34 16.49
N HIS A 108 1.58 27.23 15.76
CA HIS A 108 2.08 27.21 14.38
C HIS A 108 1.06 27.74 13.38
N SER A 109 1.53 28.26 12.26
CA SER A 109 0.65 28.58 11.13
C SER A 109 0.18 27.31 10.43
N ALA A 110 -1.01 27.34 9.81
CA ALA A 110 -1.49 26.23 8.99
C ALA A 110 -0.54 25.91 7.82
N ALA A 111 0.17 26.93 7.28
CA ALA A 111 1.16 26.72 6.24
C ALA A 111 2.38 25.92 6.76
N ALA A 112 2.89 26.26 7.95
CA ALA A 112 3.97 25.52 8.58
C ALA A 112 3.58 24.06 8.86
N LEU A 113 2.37 23.83 9.38
CA LEU A 113 1.89 22.47 9.63
C LEU A 113 1.75 21.60 8.37
N ARG A 114 1.67 22.20 7.17
CA ARG A 114 1.58 21.45 5.91
C ARG A 114 2.94 21.01 5.36
N THR A 115 3.99 21.80 5.58
CA THR A 115 5.27 21.64 4.88
C THR A 115 6.49 21.52 5.79
N ASP A 116 6.36 21.86 7.07
CA ASP A 116 7.39 21.64 8.08
C ASP A 116 7.02 20.45 8.95
N VAL A 117 7.84 19.42 8.88
CA VAL A 117 7.57 18.15 9.57
C VAL A 117 7.66 18.30 11.09
N ALA A 118 8.58 19.12 11.63
CA ALA A 118 8.68 19.32 13.07
C ALA A 118 7.46 20.09 13.60
N ALA A 119 7.00 21.11 12.85
CA ALA A 119 5.76 21.81 13.17
C ALA A 119 4.55 20.85 13.10
N ASN A 120 4.47 20.00 12.07
CA ASN A 120 3.39 19.01 11.90
C ASN A 120 3.32 18.04 13.09
N VAL A 121 4.46 17.50 13.53
CA VAL A 121 4.56 16.62 14.71
C VAL A 121 4.19 17.36 16.01
N ASP A 122 4.67 18.59 16.21
CA ASP A 122 4.33 19.42 17.38
C ASP A 122 2.83 19.75 17.41
N GLY A 123 2.24 20.11 16.27
CA GLY A 123 0.82 20.37 16.10
C GLY A 123 -0.07 19.17 16.41
N ALA A 124 0.30 17.98 15.90
CA ALA A 124 -0.42 16.75 16.17
C ALA A 124 -0.35 16.34 17.64
N ALA A 125 0.82 16.48 18.28
CA ALA A 125 0.97 16.21 19.70
C ALA A 125 0.15 17.18 20.57
N ALA A 126 0.06 18.45 20.17
CA ALA A 126 -0.82 19.43 20.82
C ALA A 126 -2.30 19.04 20.71
N LEU A 127 -2.74 18.57 19.53
CA LEU A 127 -4.08 18.07 19.30
C LEU A 127 -4.40 16.83 20.16
N LEU A 128 -3.53 15.82 20.14
CA LEU A 128 -3.68 14.61 20.96
C LEU A 128 -3.74 14.96 22.44
N ARG A 129 -2.90 15.91 22.91
CA ARG A 129 -2.95 16.36 24.30
C ARG A 129 -4.29 17.03 24.64
N SER A 130 -4.83 17.87 23.75
CA SER A 130 -6.16 18.46 23.96
C SER A 130 -7.26 17.39 24.02
N LEU A 131 -7.14 16.31 23.23
CA LEU A 131 -8.09 15.19 23.27
C LEU A 131 -7.94 14.36 24.56
N ALA A 132 -6.71 14.17 25.05
CA ALA A 132 -6.44 13.53 26.33
C ALA A 132 -7.00 14.33 27.51
N ASP A 133 -6.80 15.65 27.53
CA ASP A 133 -7.39 16.52 28.55
C ASP A 133 -8.94 16.48 28.49
N ALA A 134 -9.53 16.43 27.29
CA ALA A 134 -10.99 16.28 27.13
C ALA A 134 -11.53 14.91 27.56
N ALA A 135 -10.70 13.85 27.48
CA ALA A 135 -11.00 12.53 28.01
C ALA A 135 -10.78 12.42 29.55
N GLY A 136 -10.32 13.50 30.19
CA GLY A 136 -10.08 13.54 31.64
C GLY A 136 -8.76 12.90 32.08
N LEU A 137 -7.83 12.64 31.15
CA LEU A 137 -6.54 12.00 31.47
C LEU A 137 -5.62 12.99 32.18
N GLY A 138 -5.24 12.66 33.41
CA GLY A 138 -4.26 13.40 34.21
C GLY A 138 -2.81 13.14 33.78
N ALA A 139 -1.86 13.75 34.49
CA ALA A 139 -0.44 13.58 34.17
C ALA A 139 0.05 12.14 34.36
N ALA A 140 -0.47 11.42 35.36
CA ALA A 140 -0.14 10.03 35.60
C ALA A 140 -0.68 9.11 34.49
N ASP A 141 -1.96 9.29 34.11
CA ASP A 141 -2.58 8.49 33.05
C ASP A 141 -1.87 8.68 31.72
N ARG A 142 -1.47 9.92 31.40
CA ARG A 142 -0.75 10.23 30.16
C ARG A 142 0.62 9.57 30.05
N ALA A 143 1.23 9.12 31.15
CA ALA A 143 2.47 8.35 31.11
C ALA A 143 2.24 6.88 30.72
N ASP A 144 1.03 6.37 30.88
CA ASP A 144 0.62 5.03 30.47
C ASP A 144 0.19 5.04 28.99
N VAL A 145 0.83 4.22 28.16
CA VAL A 145 0.47 4.11 26.75
C VAL A 145 -0.96 3.61 26.55
N ASP A 146 -1.45 2.76 27.44
CA ASP A 146 -2.77 2.13 27.31
C ASP A 146 -3.93 3.10 27.51
N ALA A 147 -3.69 4.23 28.21
CA ALA A 147 -4.69 5.28 28.42
C ALA A 147 -4.98 6.11 27.16
N TRP A 148 -4.14 6.04 26.12
CA TRP A 148 -4.22 6.92 24.95
C TRP A 148 -5.20 6.45 23.86
N TYR A 149 -5.92 5.34 24.05
CA TYR A 149 -6.78 4.78 23.01
C TYR A 149 -7.88 5.75 22.59
N GLU A 150 -8.64 6.32 23.53
CA GLU A 150 -9.71 7.27 23.22
C GLU A 150 -9.20 8.55 22.51
N PRO A 151 -8.12 9.21 22.98
CA PRO A 151 -7.52 10.34 22.26
C PRO A 151 -7.08 9.99 20.83
N VAL A 152 -6.47 8.82 20.64
CA VAL A 152 -6.04 8.34 19.32
C VAL A 152 -7.26 8.09 18.43
N ALA A 153 -8.31 7.41 18.91
CA ALA A 153 -9.52 7.16 18.14
C ALA A 153 -10.23 8.46 17.70
N ARG A 154 -10.12 9.53 18.48
CA ARG A 154 -10.69 10.85 18.14
C ARG A 154 -9.81 11.70 17.23
N TYR A 155 -8.55 11.32 17.02
CA TYR A 155 -7.53 12.16 16.39
C TYR A 155 -7.92 12.66 15.00
N SER A 156 -8.30 11.73 14.12
CA SER A 156 -8.69 12.04 12.73
C SER A 156 -10.10 12.62 12.60
N ALA A 157 -10.84 12.72 13.71
CA ALA A 157 -12.20 13.23 13.79
C ALA A 157 -13.17 12.57 12.77
N PHE A 158 -13.05 11.24 12.62
CA PHE A 158 -14.01 10.47 11.82
C PHE A 158 -15.40 10.51 12.46
N SER A 159 -16.43 10.68 11.63
CA SER A 159 -17.83 10.73 12.09
C SER A 159 -18.38 9.36 12.50
N ASP A 160 -17.85 8.28 11.92
CA ASP A 160 -18.21 6.91 12.26
C ASP A 160 -17.28 6.38 13.37
N ALA A 161 -17.85 6.09 14.54
CA ALA A 161 -17.08 5.64 15.70
C ALA A 161 -16.41 4.27 15.49
N SER A 162 -16.97 3.38 14.66
CA SER A 162 -16.33 2.10 14.33
C SER A 162 -15.13 2.29 13.41
N VAL A 163 -15.14 3.31 12.54
CA VAL A 163 -13.99 3.68 11.69
C VAL A 163 -12.91 4.38 12.51
N ALA A 164 -13.30 5.23 13.47
CA ALA A 164 -12.39 5.79 14.48
C ALA A 164 -11.65 4.69 15.27
N ARG A 165 -12.36 3.65 15.71
CA ARG A 165 -11.74 2.48 16.34
C ARG A 165 -10.74 1.78 15.42
N LEU A 166 -11.02 1.71 14.12
CA LEU A 166 -10.15 1.02 13.18
C LEU A 166 -8.75 1.65 13.10
N GLU A 167 -8.66 2.98 13.10
CA GLU A 167 -7.36 3.68 13.15
C GLU A 167 -6.66 3.43 14.48
N ALA A 168 -7.37 3.56 15.62
CA ALA A 168 -6.78 3.32 16.94
C ALA A 168 -6.30 1.88 17.12
N ASP A 169 -7.09 0.89 16.68
CA ASP A 169 -6.71 -0.52 16.72
C ASP A 169 -5.43 -0.78 15.90
N ALA A 170 -5.26 -0.13 14.74
CA ALA A 170 -4.04 -0.24 13.94
C ALA A 170 -2.81 0.36 14.67
N VAL A 171 -2.97 1.52 15.32
CA VAL A 171 -1.91 2.11 16.16
C VAL A 171 -1.50 1.17 17.29
N TYR A 172 -2.48 0.57 17.99
CA TYR A 172 -2.19 -0.35 19.09
C TYR A 172 -1.61 -1.68 18.64
N GLN A 173 -1.99 -2.18 17.46
CA GLN A 173 -1.32 -3.33 16.85
C GLN A 173 0.14 -3.03 16.50
N ALA A 174 0.44 -1.82 16.01
CA ALA A 174 1.81 -1.38 15.76
C ALA A 174 2.63 -1.28 17.06
N LEU A 175 2.05 -0.75 18.14
CA LEU A 175 2.67 -0.75 19.47
C LEU A 175 2.92 -2.18 19.99
N ALA A 176 1.94 -3.07 19.80
CA ALA A 176 2.01 -4.45 20.28
C ALA A 176 3.13 -5.25 19.58
N ARG A 177 3.21 -5.15 18.26
CA ARG A 177 4.19 -5.86 17.43
C ARG A 177 5.57 -5.22 17.45
N GLY A 178 5.65 -3.95 17.82
CA GLY A 178 6.83 -3.12 17.61
C GLY A 178 6.98 -2.71 16.15
N LEU A 179 7.82 -1.72 15.92
CA LEU A 179 8.12 -1.17 14.60
C LEU A 179 9.64 -0.99 14.44
N SER A 180 10.14 -1.26 13.24
CA SER A 180 11.47 -0.83 12.82
C SER A 180 11.38 -0.43 11.35
N LEU A 181 11.58 0.86 11.06
CA LEU A 181 11.53 1.38 9.69
C LEU A 181 12.56 2.49 9.48
N HIS A 182 12.99 2.64 8.23
CA HIS A 182 13.81 3.76 7.79
C HIS A 182 12.93 4.79 7.09
N ALA A 183 12.91 6.02 7.61
CA ALA A 183 12.15 7.13 7.03
C ALA A 183 12.94 8.44 7.20
N GLY A 184 12.90 9.33 6.21
CA GLY A 184 13.61 10.63 6.29
C GLY A 184 15.13 10.54 6.50
N GLY A 185 15.75 9.40 6.16
CA GLY A 185 17.18 9.14 6.41
C GLY A 185 17.50 8.67 7.84
N GLU A 186 16.49 8.46 8.69
CA GLU A 186 16.63 8.03 10.09
C GLU A 186 15.93 6.67 10.32
N THR A 187 16.43 5.88 11.27
CA THR A 187 15.74 4.67 11.73
C THR A 187 14.79 5.00 12.88
N PHE A 188 13.52 4.62 12.74
CA PHE A 188 12.51 4.67 13.78
C PHE A 188 12.29 3.28 14.35
N THR A 189 12.46 3.15 15.66
CA THR A 189 12.14 1.94 16.40
C THR A 189 11.01 2.19 17.39
N VAL A 190 10.12 1.23 17.56
CA VAL A 190 9.18 1.12 18.68
C VAL A 190 9.33 -0.30 19.19
N ASP A 191 9.72 -0.46 20.45
CA ASP A 191 9.86 -1.79 21.03
C ASP A 191 8.49 -2.44 21.20
N ALA A 192 8.39 -3.69 20.77
CA ALA A 192 7.21 -4.51 20.97
C ALA A 192 6.88 -4.58 22.47
N ARG A 193 5.60 -4.46 22.80
CA ARG A 193 5.12 -4.50 24.20
C ARG A 193 3.77 -5.15 24.30
N THR A 194 3.44 -5.66 25.48
CA THR A 194 2.04 -5.98 25.77
C THR A 194 1.27 -4.67 25.91
N VAL A 195 0.14 -4.57 25.23
CA VAL A 195 -0.79 -3.44 25.35
C VAL A 195 -2.14 -3.94 25.85
N ARG A 196 -2.81 -3.13 26.68
CA ARG A 196 -4.16 -3.35 27.19
C ARG A 196 -4.97 -2.05 27.03
N PRO A 197 -5.29 -1.66 25.77
CA PRO A 197 -5.90 -0.37 25.49
C PRO A 197 -7.14 -0.10 26.34
N GLN A 198 -7.15 1.05 27.01
CA GLN A 198 -8.28 1.55 27.79
C GLN A 198 -9.23 2.27 26.83
N LEU A 199 -10.27 1.56 26.38
CA LEU A 199 -11.14 2.03 25.29
C LEU A 199 -11.92 3.30 25.62
N GLY A 200 -12.10 3.63 26.90
CA GLY A 200 -12.83 4.82 27.34
C GLY A 200 -14.25 4.88 26.74
N ALA A 201 -14.60 6.02 26.16
CA ALA A 201 -15.87 6.24 25.47
C ALA A 201 -16.13 5.29 24.27
N PHE A 202 -15.12 4.54 23.82
CA PHE A 202 -15.25 3.55 22.74
C PHE A 202 -15.46 2.11 23.24
N ALA A 203 -15.60 1.88 24.54
CA ALA A 203 -15.78 0.54 25.11
C ALA A 203 -17.00 -0.20 24.53
N ASP A 204 -18.11 0.51 24.34
CA ASP A 204 -19.37 -0.04 23.81
C ASP A 204 -19.52 0.15 22.29
N VAL A 205 -18.54 0.78 21.64
CA VAL A 205 -18.56 0.97 20.19
C VAL A 205 -18.12 -0.34 19.53
N PRO A 206 -18.93 -0.98 18.68
CA PRO A 206 -18.53 -2.22 18.02
C PRO A 206 -17.37 -1.99 17.03
N THR A 207 -16.47 -2.97 16.89
CA THR A 207 -15.52 -2.97 15.77
C THR A 207 -16.27 -3.05 14.44
N VAL A 208 -15.63 -2.68 13.33
CA VAL A 208 -16.19 -2.89 11.99
C VAL A 208 -16.58 -4.36 11.77
N ALA A 209 -15.77 -5.30 12.30
CA ALA A 209 -16.07 -6.73 12.23
C ALA A 209 -17.36 -7.11 12.99
N GLN A 210 -17.56 -6.55 14.18
CA GLN A 210 -18.73 -6.83 15.03
C GLN A 210 -20.00 -6.13 14.52
N ARG A 211 -19.85 -4.93 13.97
CA ARG A 211 -21.00 -4.12 13.50
C ARG A 211 -21.61 -4.70 12.23
N PHE A 212 -20.79 -5.32 11.39
CA PHE A 212 -21.19 -5.82 10.09
C PHE A 212 -20.89 -7.32 10.02
N GLU A 213 -21.67 -8.12 10.78
CA GLU A 213 -21.61 -9.59 10.78
C GLU A 213 -21.96 -10.20 9.40
N THR A 214 -22.51 -9.40 8.49
CA THR A 214 -22.90 -9.85 7.15
C THR A 214 -21.73 -9.73 6.18
N MET A 215 -21.09 -10.86 5.92
CA MET A 215 -20.35 -11.10 4.68
C MET A 215 -21.19 -10.67 3.48
N THR A 216 -20.62 -9.92 2.54
CA THR A 216 -21.44 -9.33 1.48
C THR A 216 -21.87 -10.38 0.45
N GLU A 217 -23.03 -10.20 -0.18
CA GLU A 217 -23.50 -11.13 -1.23
C GLU A 217 -22.65 -11.05 -2.50
N ASP A 218 -21.98 -9.92 -2.71
CA ASP A 218 -21.16 -9.66 -3.89
C ASP A 218 -19.76 -10.28 -3.77
N TYR A 219 -19.20 -10.33 -2.56
CA TYR A 219 -17.94 -10.99 -2.25
C TYR A 219 -17.91 -11.34 -0.75
N PRO A 220 -18.26 -12.57 -0.36
CA PRO A 220 -18.44 -12.93 1.04
C PRO A 220 -17.27 -12.55 1.96
N PRO A 221 -15.97 -12.72 1.61
CA PRO A 221 -14.89 -12.34 2.52
C PRO A 221 -14.78 -10.84 2.85
N ALA A 222 -15.49 -9.95 2.13
CA ALA A 222 -15.49 -8.52 2.44
C ALA A 222 -16.40 -8.16 3.62
N ARG A 223 -15.95 -7.17 4.40
CA ARG A 223 -16.80 -6.47 5.36
C ARG A 223 -17.65 -5.42 4.65
N TRP A 224 -18.88 -5.20 5.10
CA TRP A 224 -19.75 -4.16 4.54
C TRP A 224 -19.62 -2.86 5.32
N VAL A 225 -19.22 -1.75 4.69
CA VAL A 225 -19.31 -0.40 5.27
C VAL A 225 -19.84 0.55 4.21
N ALA A 226 -21.13 0.87 4.25
CA ALA A 226 -21.74 1.65 3.18
C ALA A 226 -21.09 3.03 2.98
N ALA A 227 -20.76 3.36 1.74
CA ALA A 227 -20.51 4.74 1.32
C ALA A 227 -21.78 5.58 1.47
N ASN A 228 -21.61 6.91 1.49
CA ASN A 228 -22.75 7.82 1.48
C ASN A 228 -23.60 7.59 0.22
N SER A 229 -24.93 7.55 0.34
CA SER A 229 -25.82 7.36 -0.80
C SER A 229 -25.75 8.48 -1.85
N GLY A 230 -25.19 9.64 -1.49
CA GLY A 230 -24.89 10.74 -2.43
C GLY A 230 -23.62 10.55 -3.26
N ASN A 231 -22.80 9.54 -2.98
CA ASN A 231 -21.49 9.31 -3.62
C ASN A 231 -21.49 8.20 -4.67
N TYR A 232 -22.65 7.62 -5.00
CA TYR A 232 -22.80 6.61 -6.04
C TYR A 232 -24.21 6.71 -6.66
N ARG A 233 -24.42 6.06 -7.81
CA ARG A 233 -25.73 5.97 -8.43
C ARG A 233 -26.33 4.58 -8.22
N VAL A 234 -27.53 4.53 -7.62
CA VAL A 234 -28.31 3.28 -7.55
C VAL A 234 -28.60 2.77 -8.96
N ALA A 235 -28.35 1.49 -9.20
CA ALA A 235 -28.55 0.82 -10.47
C ALA A 235 -28.86 -0.67 -10.27
N ASN A 236 -29.07 -1.36 -11.39
CA ASN A 236 -29.32 -2.79 -11.47
C ASN A 236 -28.33 -3.47 -12.43
N ARG A 237 -27.03 -3.23 -12.23
CA ARG A 237 -25.99 -3.91 -13.02
C ARG A 237 -25.92 -5.41 -12.66
N PRO A 238 -25.68 -6.29 -13.65
CA PRO A 238 -25.23 -5.98 -15.01
C PRO A 238 -26.36 -5.70 -16.03
N ASN A 239 -27.64 -5.66 -15.63
CA ASN A 239 -28.76 -5.48 -16.56
C ASN A 239 -28.79 -4.07 -17.16
N ASP A 240 -28.57 -3.03 -16.35
CA ASP A 240 -28.56 -1.65 -16.84
C ASP A 240 -27.29 -1.33 -17.65
N TYR A 241 -26.16 -1.89 -17.20
CA TYR A 241 -24.84 -1.72 -17.80
C TYR A 241 -24.02 -2.98 -17.56
N ALA A 242 -23.41 -3.53 -18.61
CA ALA A 242 -22.47 -4.62 -18.46
C ALA A 242 -21.31 -4.20 -17.55
N ILE A 243 -20.94 -5.06 -16.61
CA ILE A 243 -19.70 -4.94 -15.84
C ILE A 243 -18.68 -5.79 -16.57
N ASP A 244 -17.72 -5.16 -17.23
CA ASP A 244 -16.74 -5.87 -18.04
C ASP A 244 -15.30 -5.55 -17.66
N ARG A 245 -15.10 -4.78 -16.59
CA ARG A 245 -13.77 -4.28 -16.20
C ARG A 245 -13.59 -4.19 -14.69
N VAL A 246 -12.35 -4.34 -14.27
CA VAL A 246 -11.89 -4.03 -12.92
C VAL A 246 -10.87 -2.90 -13.02
N VAL A 247 -10.99 -1.88 -12.17
CA VAL A 247 -10.05 -0.77 -12.12
C VAL A 247 -9.36 -0.77 -10.76
N ILE A 248 -8.04 -0.79 -10.81
CA ILE A 248 -7.14 -0.78 -9.66
C ILE A 248 -6.71 0.65 -9.39
N HIS A 249 -6.89 1.06 -8.14
CA HIS A 249 -6.59 2.37 -7.64
C HIS A 249 -5.64 2.31 -6.44
N THR A 250 -4.93 3.41 -6.20
CA THR A 250 -4.22 3.68 -4.93
C THR A 250 -4.82 4.93 -4.31
N VAL A 251 -5.21 4.84 -3.04
CA VAL A 251 -6.00 5.86 -2.32
C VAL A 251 -5.28 7.21 -2.21
N GLN A 252 -3.96 7.23 -2.12
CA GLN A 252 -3.17 8.38 -1.63
C GLN A 252 -3.55 8.73 -0.18
N GLY A 253 -3.67 7.71 0.67
CA GLY A 253 -4.21 7.81 2.03
C GLY A 253 -4.30 6.47 2.76
N SER A 254 -4.70 6.55 4.04
CA SER A 254 -4.92 5.38 4.91
C SER A 254 -6.26 4.67 4.62
N TYR A 255 -6.36 3.40 5.03
CA TYR A 255 -7.56 2.58 4.87
C TYR A 255 -8.77 3.16 5.61
N ALA A 256 -8.60 3.55 6.88
CA ALA A 256 -9.65 4.22 7.66
C ALA A 256 -10.04 5.57 7.04
N GLY A 257 -9.07 6.33 6.56
CA GLY A 257 -9.28 7.61 5.90
C GLY A 257 -10.10 7.47 4.60
N CYS A 258 -9.80 6.46 3.78
CA CYS A 258 -10.56 6.15 2.55
C CYS A 258 -12.04 5.85 2.87
N ILE A 259 -12.28 4.95 3.84
CA ILE A 259 -13.63 4.58 4.28
C ILE A 259 -14.38 5.82 4.78
N SER A 260 -13.76 6.61 5.66
CA SER A 260 -14.37 7.85 6.15
C SER A 260 -14.65 8.85 5.02
N TRP A 261 -13.78 8.94 4.01
CA TRP A 261 -13.96 9.85 2.88
C TRP A 261 -15.15 9.45 2.02
N PHE A 262 -15.33 8.15 1.74
CA PHE A 262 -16.50 7.69 0.98
C PHE A 262 -17.83 7.81 1.76
N GLN A 263 -17.78 7.93 3.09
CA GLN A 263 -18.94 8.27 3.93
C GLN A 263 -19.27 9.78 3.96
N ASN A 264 -18.34 10.64 3.53
CA ASN A 264 -18.54 12.09 3.49
C ASN A 264 -19.50 12.47 2.33
N PRO A 265 -20.68 13.08 2.61
CA PRO A 265 -21.65 13.45 1.58
C PRO A 265 -21.13 14.49 0.58
N SER A 266 -20.05 15.21 0.90
CA SER A 266 -19.43 16.20 0.03
C SER A 266 -18.29 15.63 -0.84
N ALA A 267 -17.95 14.34 -0.67
CA ALA A 267 -16.83 13.74 -1.39
C ALA A 267 -17.09 13.64 -2.90
N ASN A 268 -18.34 13.36 -3.31
CA ASN A 268 -18.73 13.13 -4.70
C ASN A 268 -17.87 12.05 -5.40
N VAL A 269 -17.34 11.09 -4.64
CA VAL A 269 -16.54 9.95 -5.11
C VAL A 269 -16.78 8.74 -4.21
N SER A 270 -16.63 7.55 -4.78
CA SER A 270 -16.67 6.26 -4.06
C SER A 270 -16.05 5.16 -4.89
N ALA A 271 -15.65 4.06 -4.26
CA ALA A 271 -15.29 2.81 -4.93
C ALA A 271 -16.12 1.64 -4.39
N HIS A 272 -16.10 0.51 -5.09
CA HIS A 272 -16.80 -0.70 -4.64
C HIS A 272 -16.09 -1.33 -3.46
N TYR A 273 -14.76 -1.42 -3.50
CA TYR A 273 -13.94 -2.06 -2.46
C TYR A 273 -12.74 -1.22 -2.06
N VAL A 274 -12.29 -1.39 -0.82
CA VAL A 274 -11.05 -0.83 -0.26
C VAL A 274 -10.25 -1.97 0.37
N ILE A 275 -8.93 -2.02 0.13
CA ILE A 275 -8.00 -3.05 0.60
C ILE A 275 -6.99 -2.44 1.57
N ARG A 276 -6.86 -3.02 2.77
CA ARG A 276 -5.86 -2.61 3.76
C ARG A 276 -4.48 -3.17 3.43
N SER A 277 -3.46 -2.33 3.54
CA SER A 277 -2.06 -2.66 3.25
C SER A 277 -1.49 -3.70 4.22
N SER A 278 -1.75 -3.58 5.52
CA SER A 278 -1.05 -4.38 6.53
C SER A 278 -1.35 -5.88 6.49
N ASP A 279 -2.57 -6.25 6.10
CA ASP A 279 -3.07 -7.64 6.20
C ASP A 279 -4.06 -8.03 5.10
N GLY A 280 -4.33 -7.15 4.14
CA GLY A 280 -5.21 -7.44 3.01
C GLY A 280 -6.70 -7.41 3.34
N GLU A 281 -7.12 -6.87 4.49
CA GLU A 281 -8.55 -6.76 4.81
C GLU A 281 -9.33 -6.05 3.69
N VAL A 282 -10.46 -6.64 3.29
CA VAL A 282 -11.33 -6.14 2.23
C VAL A 282 -12.59 -5.54 2.84
N THR A 283 -12.87 -4.27 2.54
CA THR A 283 -14.16 -3.62 2.84
C THR A 283 -14.88 -3.27 1.56
N GLN A 284 -16.12 -3.73 1.41
CA GLN A 284 -17.02 -3.30 0.36
C GLN A 284 -17.86 -2.10 0.82
N MET A 285 -17.94 -1.07 -0.02
CA MET A 285 -18.64 0.17 0.29
C MET A 285 -19.81 0.50 -0.65
N VAL A 286 -19.78 -0.02 -1.87
CA VAL A 286 -20.86 0.09 -2.85
C VAL A 286 -21.16 -1.31 -3.40
N ARG A 287 -22.44 -1.69 -3.49
CA ARG A 287 -22.83 -2.98 -4.08
C ARG A 287 -22.43 -3.02 -5.55
N ASN A 288 -22.04 -4.19 -6.06
CA ASN A 288 -21.62 -4.33 -7.46
C ASN A 288 -22.73 -3.89 -8.44
N LYS A 289 -24.00 -4.11 -8.07
CA LYS A 289 -25.17 -3.67 -8.87
C LYS A 289 -25.24 -2.15 -9.06
N ASP A 290 -24.71 -1.38 -8.11
CA ASP A 290 -24.75 0.08 -8.08
C ASP A 290 -23.45 0.66 -8.67
N VAL A 291 -23.52 1.88 -9.20
CA VAL A 291 -22.39 2.53 -9.89
C VAL A 291 -21.64 3.44 -8.92
N ALA A 292 -20.50 2.96 -8.41
CA ALA A 292 -19.55 3.77 -7.67
C ALA A 292 -18.88 4.83 -8.57
N TRP A 293 -18.38 5.92 -7.98
CA TRP A 293 -17.78 7.04 -8.70
C TRP A 293 -16.26 7.10 -8.48
N HIS A 294 -15.52 6.27 -9.21
CA HIS A 294 -14.07 6.07 -9.02
C HIS A 294 -13.20 6.38 -10.25
N VAL A 295 -13.77 6.38 -11.47
CA VAL A 295 -13.00 6.40 -12.74
C VAL A 295 -13.75 7.11 -13.89
N GLY A 296 -14.52 8.15 -13.57
CA GLY A 296 -15.20 8.99 -14.56
C GLY A 296 -16.11 8.20 -15.51
N ASN A 297 -15.86 8.32 -16.83
CA ASN A 297 -16.71 7.72 -17.86
C ASN A 297 -16.77 6.18 -17.81
N THR A 298 -15.81 5.54 -17.14
CA THR A 298 -15.76 4.08 -17.05
C THR A 298 -16.61 3.54 -15.90
N ASN A 299 -17.08 4.39 -14.97
CA ASN A 299 -17.82 4.01 -13.76
C ASN A 299 -18.95 3.00 -14.01
N ASN A 300 -19.76 3.23 -15.06
CA ASN A 300 -20.93 2.39 -15.35
C ASN A 300 -20.55 0.93 -15.62
N ARG A 301 -19.32 0.69 -16.09
CA ARG A 301 -18.86 -0.60 -16.63
C ARG A 301 -17.80 -1.29 -15.77
N SER A 302 -17.42 -0.69 -14.65
CA SER A 302 -16.34 -1.20 -13.81
C SER A 302 -16.75 -1.50 -12.38
N ILE A 303 -15.96 -2.38 -11.77
CA ILE A 303 -15.75 -2.46 -10.33
C ILE A 303 -14.45 -1.72 -9.99
N GLY A 304 -14.52 -0.78 -9.04
CA GLY A 304 -13.36 -0.04 -8.54
C GLY A 304 -12.82 -0.63 -7.24
N ILE A 305 -11.51 -0.86 -7.18
CA ILE A 305 -10.82 -1.39 -6.00
C ILE A 305 -9.71 -0.42 -5.59
N GLU A 306 -9.87 0.16 -4.41
CA GLU A 306 -8.94 1.10 -3.79
C GLU A 306 -7.93 0.39 -2.90
N HIS A 307 -6.64 0.68 -3.07
CA HIS A 307 -5.56 0.11 -2.25
C HIS A 307 -5.00 1.19 -1.33
N GLU A 308 -5.03 0.92 -0.03
CA GLU A 308 -4.39 1.79 0.97
C GLU A 308 -2.92 2.03 0.60
N GLY A 309 -2.50 3.30 0.55
CA GLY A 309 -1.12 3.63 0.31
C GLY A 309 -0.92 4.87 -0.55
N TRP A 310 0.34 5.04 -0.97
CA TRP A 310 0.81 6.15 -1.79
C TRP A 310 1.59 5.65 -2.99
N VAL A 311 1.37 6.29 -4.13
CA VAL A 311 1.93 5.86 -5.43
C VAL A 311 3.45 5.98 -5.53
N ASP A 312 4.07 6.77 -4.66
CA ASP A 312 5.51 7.05 -4.60
C ASP A 312 6.27 6.21 -3.56
N ASP A 313 5.59 5.26 -2.89
CA ASP A 313 6.19 4.40 -1.87
C ASP A 313 5.76 2.93 -2.03
N ALA A 314 6.70 2.12 -2.53
CA ALA A 314 6.48 0.69 -2.77
C ALA A 314 6.21 -0.14 -1.51
N SER A 315 6.53 0.37 -0.31
CA SER A 315 6.34 -0.37 0.95
C SER A 315 4.86 -0.61 1.30
N TRP A 316 3.95 0.16 0.72
CA TRP A 316 2.50 0.01 0.89
C TRP A 316 1.93 -1.22 0.17
N TYR A 317 2.55 -1.66 -0.93
CA TYR A 317 2.06 -2.77 -1.72
C TYR A 317 2.55 -4.11 -1.18
N THR A 318 1.96 -4.52 -0.07
CA THR A 318 2.35 -5.75 0.64
C THR A 318 1.85 -7.00 -0.08
N GLU A 319 2.46 -8.14 0.27
CA GLU A 319 1.99 -9.46 -0.17
C GLU A 319 0.51 -9.70 0.17
N ALA A 320 0.09 -9.34 1.38
CA ALA A 320 -1.28 -9.56 1.84
C ALA A 320 -2.29 -8.73 1.04
N MET A 321 -1.94 -7.48 0.70
CA MET A 321 -2.73 -6.62 -0.18
C MET A 321 -2.85 -7.21 -1.58
N TYR A 322 -1.73 -7.57 -2.22
CA TYR A 322 -1.74 -8.14 -3.58
C TYR A 322 -2.60 -9.40 -3.65
N ARG A 323 -2.44 -10.32 -2.69
CA ARG A 323 -3.21 -11.58 -2.67
C ARG A 323 -4.70 -11.36 -2.48
N SER A 324 -5.09 -10.51 -1.52
CA SER A 324 -6.49 -10.27 -1.20
C SER A 324 -7.20 -9.54 -2.35
N SER A 325 -6.53 -8.54 -2.92
CA SER A 325 -7.02 -7.83 -4.10
C SER A 325 -7.12 -8.74 -5.33
N ALA A 326 -6.13 -9.59 -5.58
CA ALA A 326 -6.16 -10.49 -6.72
C ALA A 326 -7.26 -11.55 -6.60
N THR A 327 -7.49 -12.07 -5.38
CA THR A 327 -8.58 -13.01 -5.09
C THR A 327 -9.95 -12.36 -5.34
N LEU A 328 -10.13 -11.11 -4.89
CA LEU A 328 -11.33 -10.32 -5.15
C LEU A 328 -11.52 -10.07 -6.66
N THR A 329 -10.47 -9.62 -7.35
CA THR A 329 -10.51 -9.36 -8.80
C THR A 329 -10.87 -10.63 -9.56
N ARG A 330 -10.28 -11.77 -9.22
CA ARG A 330 -10.63 -13.06 -9.83
C ARG A 330 -12.10 -13.40 -9.59
N HIS A 331 -12.59 -13.25 -8.37
CA HIS A 331 -14.01 -13.48 -8.05
C HIS A 331 -14.95 -12.60 -8.90
N VAL A 332 -14.64 -11.31 -9.03
CA VAL A 332 -15.40 -10.38 -9.86
C VAL A 332 -15.35 -10.80 -11.34
N CYS A 333 -14.18 -11.15 -11.84
CA CYS A 333 -14.00 -11.58 -13.22
C CYS A 333 -14.78 -12.87 -13.53
N ASP A 334 -14.71 -13.88 -12.66
CA ASP A 334 -15.45 -15.13 -12.82
C ASP A 334 -16.97 -14.88 -12.79
N ARG A 335 -17.44 -14.01 -11.89
CA ARG A 335 -18.88 -13.68 -11.74
C ARG A 335 -19.46 -13.00 -12.98
N TYR A 336 -18.70 -12.12 -13.62
CA TYR A 336 -19.19 -11.31 -14.76
C TYR A 336 -18.62 -11.74 -16.12
N GLY A 337 -17.84 -12.83 -16.18
CA GLY A 337 -17.25 -13.34 -17.41
C GLY A 337 -16.18 -12.41 -18.02
N ILE A 338 -15.43 -11.72 -17.16
CA ILE A 338 -14.39 -10.76 -17.57
C ILE A 338 -13.08 -11.52 -17.84
N PRO A 339 -12.43 -11.35 -19.01
CA PRO A 339 -11.13 -11.94 -19.28
C PRO A 339 -10.05 -11.48 -18.28
N LEU A 340 -9.19 -12.42 -17.86
CA LEU A 340 -8.11 -12.17 -16.89
C LEU A 340 -6.86 -11.56 -17.54
N ASP A 341 -7.06 -10.43 -18.22
CA ASP A 341 -6.02 -9.73 -18.97
C ASP A 341 -5.93 -8.24 -18.61
N ARG A 342 -4.88 -7.59 -19.10
CA ARG A 342 -4.60 -6.16 -18.88
C ARG A 342 -5.47 -5.22 -19.72
N THR A 343 -6.35 -5.74 -20.58
CA THR A 343 -7.32 -4.93 -21.31
C THR A 343 -8.56 -4.64 -20.43
N HIS A 344 -8.94 -5.62 -19.61
CA HIS A 344 -10.14 -5.57 -18.78
C HIS A 344 -9.84 -5.27 -17.31
N ILE A 345 -8.70 -5.73 -16.78
CA ILE A 345 -8.20 -5.32 -15.48
C ILE A 345 -7.19 -4.21 -15.75
N ILE A 346 -7.48 -2.96 -15.37
CA ILE A 346 -6.65 -1.79 -15.67
C ILE A 346 -6.26 -0.98 -14.44
N ALA A 347 -5.24 -0.15 -14.59
CA ALA A 347 -4.98 0.99 -13.74
C ALA A 347 -6.03 2.08 -13.94
N HIS A 348 -6.26 2.93 -12.94
CA HIS A 348 -7.01 4.17 -13.15
C HIS A 348 -6.40 5.02 -14.27
N SER A 349 -5.07 5.12 -14.32
CA SER A 349 -4.34 5.89 -15.35
C SER A 349 -4.54 5.40 -16.78
N GLU A 350 -5.02 4.17 -16.97
CA GLU A 350 -5.26 3.56 -18.28
C GLU A 350 -6.71 3.72 -18.74
N ALA A 351 -7.58 4.26 -17.88
CA ALA A 351 -8.97 4.49 -18.24
C ALA A 351 -9.11 5.64 -19.26
N PRO A 352 -10.08 5.56 -20.19
CA PRO A 352 -10.34 6.64 -21.11
C PRO A 352 -10.64 7.96 -20.40
N GLY A 353 -9.83 8.99 -20.68
CA GLY A 353 -9.97 10.32 -20.07
C GLY A 353 -9.43 10.42 -18.63
N ALA A 354 -8.62 9.46 -18.18
CA ALA A 354 -8.00 9.50 -16.86
C ALA A 354 -7.15 10.77 -16.67
N THR A 355 -7.37 11.44 -15.55
CA THR A 355 -6.56 12.59 -15.08
C THR A 355 -5.63 12.22 -13.93
N HIS A 356 -5.69 10.96 -13.48
CA HIS A 356 -4.93 10.44 -12.34
C HIS A 356 -3.87 9.43 -12.81
N THR A 357 -2.86 9.21 -11.97
CA THR A 357 -1.68 8.38 -12.26
C THR A 357 -1.63 7.08 -11.46
N ASP A 358 -2.62 6.82 -10.60
CA ASP A 358 -2.71 5.62 -9.77
C ASP A 358 -3.00 4.35 -10.62
N PRO A 359 -2.51 3.17 -10.18
CA PRO A 359 -1.82 2.87 -8.91
C PRO A 359 -0.32 3.23 -8.90
N GLY A 360 0.18 3.89 -9.95
CA GLY A 360 1.54 4.41 -10.01
C GLY A 360 2.61 3.37 -10.36
N PRO A 361 3.88 3.81 -10.43
CA PRO A 361 4.98 3.01 -10.96
C PRO A 361 5.41 1.84 -10.06
N HIS A 362 5.01 1.86 -8.79
CA HIS A 362 5.38 0.85 -7.81
C HIS A 362 4.37 -0.31 -7.71
N TRP A 363 3.26 -0.24 -8.44
CA TRP A 363 2.35 -1.36 -8.59
C TRP A 363 2.92 -2.42 -9.55
N ASP A 364 3.22 -3.59 -9.02
CA ASP A 364 3.76 -4.72 -9.76
C ASP A 364 2.63 -5.48 -10.46
N TRP A 365 2.34 -5.06 -11.69
CA TRP A 365 1.31 -5.68 -12.52
C TRP A 365 1.59 -7.14 -12.85
N THR A 366 2.86 -7.53 -13.01
CA THR A 366 3.22 -8.92 -13.31
C THR A 366 2.81 -9.81 -12.15
N ARG A 367 3.29 -9.47 -10.95
CA ARG A 367 2.94 -10.19 -9.71
C ARG A 367 1.44 -10.21 -9.45
N TYR A 368 0.78 -9.06 -9.60
CA TYR A 368 -0.66 -8.97 -9.39
C TYR A 368 -1.44 -9.89 -10.33
N MET A 369 -1.10 -9.86 -11.62
CA MET A 369 -1.80 -10.66 -12.62
C MET A 369 -1.49 -12.16 -12.49
N ASP A 370 -0.31 -12.55 -12.01
CA ASP A 370 -0.01 -13.95 -11.66
C ASP A 370 -0.92 -14.44 -10.53
N TYR A 371 -1.16 -13.62 -9.48
CA TYR A 371 -2.14 -13.95 -8.46
C TYR A 371 -3.57 -14.04 -9.03
N VAL A 372 -3.99 -13.10 -9.89
CA VAL A 372 -5.34 -13.09 -10.47
C VAL A 372 -5.61 -14.33 -11.33
N ARG A 373 -4.62 -14.76 -12.13
CA ARG A 373 -4.76 -15.96 -12.98
C ARG A 373 -4.82 -17.26 -12.18
N GLY A 374 -4.44 -17.23 -10.90
CA GLY A 374 -4.28 -18.42 -10.09
C GLY A 374 -2.90 -19.05 -10.25
N ASP A 375 -1.96 -18.39 -10.92
CA ASP A 375 -0.56 -18.81 -11.01
C ASP A 375 0.23 -18.50 -9.71
N GLY A 376 -0.42 -17.79 -8.77
CA GLY A 376 0.15 -17.34 -7.49
C GLY A 376 -0.58 -17.80 -6.21
N GLY A 377 -1.47 -18.80 -6.26
CA GLY A 377 -2.13 -19.34 -5.07
C GLY A 377 -1.15 -19.76 -3.95
N ASP A 378 -1.67 -20.02 -2.75
CA ASP A 378 -0.84 -20.70 -1.75
C ASP A 378 -0.45 -22.05 -2.32
N PRO A 379 0.85 -22.30 -2.48
CA PRO A 379 1.30 -23.47 -3.20
C PRO A 379 0.91 -24.70 -2.39
N SER A 380 0.33 -25.71 -3.05
CA SER A 380 0.03 -27.00 -2.40
C SER A 380 1.27 -27.65 -1.79
N TRP A 381 2.46 -27.25 -2.27
CA TRP A 381 3.74 -27.62 -1.70
C TRP A 381 4.73 -26.45 -1.78
N SER A 382 5.46 -26.19 -0.70
CA SER A 382 6.59 -25.26 -0.67
C SER A 382 7.71 -25.81 0.20
N VAL A 383 8.95 -25.53 -0.18
CA VAL A 383 10.14 -25.79 0.63
C VAL A 383 11.00 -24.55 0.68
N ILE A 384 11.55 -24.28 1.85
CA ILE A 384 12.59 -23.28 2.06
C ILE A 384 13.89 -24.01 2.36
N VAL A 385 14.94 -23.69 1.62
CA VAL A 385 16.28 -24.22 1.80
C VAL A 385 17.19 -23.06 2.19
N ASP A 386 17.66 -23.09 3.42
CA ASP A 386 18.65 -22.15 3.95
C ASP A 386 20.09 -22.63 3.64
N ASN A 387 21.10 -21.79 3.87
CA ASN A 387 22.52 -22.04 3.59
C ASN A 387 23.21 -23.10 4.50
N GLY A 388 22.42 -24.05 5.01
CA GLY A 388 22.81 -25.14 5.91
C GLY A 388 22.54 -26.53 5.34
N GLY A 389 21.53 -27.23 5.87
CA GLY A 389 21.33 -28.68 5.70
C GLY A 389 21.37 -29.20 4.25
N ALA A 390 20.46 -28.72 3.39
CA ALA A 390 20.41 -29.10 1.98
C ALA A 390 21.15 -28.08 1.09
N PHE A 391 22.33 -27.67 1.53
CA PHE A 391 23.17 -26.67 0.85
C PHE A 391 24.60 -27.19 0.69
N THR A 392 25.26 -26.83 -0.41
CA THR A 392 26.65 -27.22 -0.68
C THR A 392 27.39 -26.08 -1.38
N ALA A 393 28.56 -25.72 -0.85
CA ALA A 393 29.42 -24.71 -1.44
C ALA A 393 30.89 -25.12 -1.29
N SER A 394 31.77 -24.61 -2.17
CA SER A 394 33.21 -24.81 -2.04
C SER A 394 33.78 -24.08 -0.82
N GLY A 395 35.04 -24.38 -0.47
CA GLY A 395 35.78 -23.68 0.59
C GLY A 395 36.00 -22.18 0.32
N ASN A 396 35.69 -21.69 -0.88
CA ASN A 396 35.82 -20.27 -1.20
C ASN A 396 34.64 -19.42 -0.68
N TRP A 397 33.57 -20.04 -0.18
CA TRP A 397 32.38 -19.38 0.35
C TRP A 397 32.47 -19.27 1.87
N ALA A 398 32.73 -18.06 2.37
CA ALA A 398 32.87 -17.81 3.80
C ALA A 398 31.50 -17.65 4.46
N THR A 399 31.38 -18.02 5.74
CA THR A 399 30.19 -17.74 6.55
C THR A 399 30.24 -16.30 7.05
N ALA A 400 29.11 -15.59 6.96
CA ALA A 400 28.96 -14.24 7.49
C ALA A 400 27.60 -14.04 8.17
N SER A 401 27.46 -12.93 8.88
CA SER A 401 26.19 -12.50 9.47
C SER A 401 25.92 -11.04 9.13
N ALA A 402 24.71 -10.72 8.66
CA ALA A 402 24.31 -9.39 8.24
C ALA A 402 22.83 -9.11 8.56
N PRO A 403 22.44 -7.84 8.76
CA PRO A 403 21.04 -7.46 8.84
C PRO A 403 20.25 -7.90 7.61
N GLY A 404 19.03 -8.40 7.81
CA GLY A 404 18.16 -8.82 6.71
C GLY A 404 18.56 -10.15 6.06
N GLN A 405 19.46 -10.94 6.64
CA GLN A 405 19.65 -12.34 6.23
C GLN A 405 18.45 -13.21 6.62
N TYR A 406 18.31 -14.37 5.99
CA TYR A 406 17.42 -15.44 6.41
C TYR A 406 18.16 -16.30 7.46
N GLY A 407 17.42 -16.79 8.46
CA GLY A 407 18.03 -17.61 9.51
C GLY A 407 19.16 -16.92 10.28
N SER A 408 20.21 -17.70 10.60
CA SER A 408 21.26 -17.30 11.56
C SER A 408 22.56 -16.82 10.94
N ASN A 409 22.82 -17.14 9.67
CA ASN A 409 23.99 -16.70 8.92
C ASN A 409 23.73 -16.88 7.42
N HIS A 410 24.61 -16.37 6.57
CA HIS A 410 24.60 -16.56 5.12
C HIS A 410 26.01 -16.92 4.64
N ARG A 411 26.16 -17.28 3.36
CA ARG A 411 27.47 -17.45 2.70
C ARG A 411 27.76 -16.27 1.81
N HIS A 412 29.02 -15.87 1.77
CA HIS A 412 29.46 -14.79 0.90
C HIS A 412 30.76 -15.11 0.18
N ALA A 413 30.94 -14.46 -0.97
CA ALA A 413 32.06 -14.69 -1.87
C ALA A 413 32.41 -13.44 -2.67
N GLN A 414 33.68 -13.32 -3.04
CA GLN A 414 34.09 -12.33 -4.04
C GLN A 414 33.90 -12.88 -5.47
N PRO A 415 33.50 -12.02 -6.42
CA PRO A 415 33.27 -12.40 -7.81
C PRO A 415 34.58 -12.81 -8.50
N VAL A 416 34.49 -13.78 -9.40
CA VAL A 416 35.60 -14.24 -10.27
C VAL A 416 35.07 -14.59 -11.66
N LEU A 417 35.95 -14.75 -12.64
CA LEU A 417 35.57 -15.13 -14.01
C LEU A 417 35.41 -16.63 -14.23
N SER A 418 35.11 -17.39 -13.17
CA SER A 418 34.88 -18.83 -13.21
C SER A 418 33.65 -19.18 -12.36
N SER A 419 32.91 -20.21 -12.76
CA SER A 419 31.74 -20.67 -12.01
C SER A 419 32.16 -21.53 -10.83
N ASP A 420 31.72 -21.11 -9.65
CA ASP A 420 31.86 -21.83 -8.39
C ASP A 420 30.57 -21.62 -7.57
N PRO A 421 29.49 -22.35 -7.93
CA PRO A 421 28.16 -22.16 -7.37
C PRO A 421 28.01 -22.73 -5.96
N ALA A 422 27.36 -21.95 -5.10
CA ALA A 422 26.74 -22.40 -3.86
C ALA A 422 25.33 -22.94 -4.16
N TRP A 423 25.15 -24.26 -4.05
CA TRP A 423 23.93 -24.97 -4.44
C TRP A 423 22.97 -25.20 -3.29
N PHE A 424 21.71 -24.90 -3.53
CA PHE A 424 20.55 -25.26 -2.72
C PHE A 424 19.85 -26.47 -3.36
N SER A 425 19.67 -27.53 -2.57
CA SER A 425 19.06 -28.79 -3.00
C SER A 425 17.69 -28.96 -2.35
N ALA A 426 16.74 -29.53 -3.09
CA ALA A 426 15.39 -29.80 -2.61
C ALA A 426 14.84 -31.10 -3.20
N ASP A 427 13.96 -31.76 -2.44
CA ASP A 427 13.18 -32.91 -2.90
C ASP A 427 11.89 -32.42 -3.59
N ILE A 428 11.92 -32.38 -4.92
CA ILE A 428 10.81 -31.88 -5.73
C ILE A 428 9.75 -32.99 -5.86
N PRO A 429 8.50 -32.78 -5.40
CA PRO A 429 7.54 -33.87 -5.25
C PRO A 429 7.07 -34.47 -6.59
N ALA A 430 7.04 -33.67 -7.66
CA ALA A 430 6.68 -34.12 -8.99
C ALA A 430 7.38 -33.28 -10.06
N ALA A 431 7.54 -33.81 -11.28
CA ALA A 431 8.01 -32.98 -12.38
C ALA A 431 6.92 -31.97 -12.73
N GLY A 432 7.26 -30.69 -12.84
CA GLY A 432 6.25 -29.65 -13.01
C GLY A 432 6.81 -28.25 -13.01
N SER A 433 5.89 -27.28 -13.00
CA SER A 433 6.20 -25.86 -12.94
C SER A 433 6.31 -25.42 -11.48
N TYR A 434 7.42 -24.75 -11.15
CA TYR A 434 7.70 -24.28 -9.80
C TYR A 434 8.14 -22.83 -9.81
N ARG A 435 7.59 -22.05 -8.88
CA ARG A 435 8.06 -20.73 -8.56
C ARG A 435 9.35 -20.84 -7.75
N VAL A 436 10.37 -20.08 -8.15
CA VAL A 436 11.66 -20.00 -7.45
C VAL A 436 11.89 -18.58 -6.96
N GLU A 437 12.04 -18.45 -5.65
CA GLU A 437 12.29 -17.19 -4.96
C GLU A 437 13.60 -17.30 -4.18
N VAL A 438 14.29 -16.19 -4.01
CA VAL A 438 15.59 -16.12 -3.34
C VAL A 438 15.54 -15.07 -2.24
N TRP A 439 16.33 -15.29 -1.19
CA TRP A 439 16.56 -14.34 -0.12
C TRP A 439 18.04 -14.03 -0.06
N TYR A 440 18.38 -12.78 0.26
CA TYR A 440 19.74 -12.35 0.53
C TYR A 440 19.74 -11.12 1.45
N PRO A 441 20.79 -10.94 2.28
CA PRO A 441 21.01 -9.68 2.98
C PRO A 441 21.33 -8.59 1.95
N GLN A 442 20.74 -7.41 2.11
CA GLN A 442 20.94 -6.28 1.20
C GLN A 442 22.04 -5.37 1.73
N ASP A 443 23.02 -5.06 0.88
CA ASP A 443 24.04 -4.04 1.16
C ASP A 443 24.42 -3.31 -0.15
N PRO A 444 24.61 -1.98 -0.16
CA PRO A 444 25.12 -1.25 -1.32
C PRO A 444 26.46 -1.76 -1.89
N ALA A 445 27.28 -2.43 -1.07
CA ALA A 445 28.53 -3.06 -1.46
C ALA A 445 28.36 -4.45 -2.11
N ASN A 446 27.14 -4.97 -2.17
CA ASN A 446 26.85 -6.25 -2.83
C ASN A 446 26.91 -6.12 -4.36
N ASN A 447 27.01 -7.29 -5.00
CA ASN A 447 27.06 -7.41 -6.43
C ASN A 447 25.73 -7.03 -7.07
N SER A 448 25.78 -6.21 -8.12
CA SER A 448 24.58 -5.75 -8.83
C SER A 448 24.09 -6.70 -9.92
N ARG A 449 24.82 -7.78 -10.15
CA ARG A 449 24.58 -8.72 -11.24
C ARG A 449 24.98 -10.14 -10.82
N THR A 450 24.47 -10.58 -9.67
CA THR A 450 24.72 -11.93 -9.14
C THR A 450 24.02 -12.97 -10.01
N PRO A 451 24.74 -13.97 -10.55
CA PRO A 451 24.14 -15.05 -11.33
C PRO A 451 23.54 -16.14 -10.42
N TYR A 452 22.23 -16.33 -10.55
CA TYR A 452 21.47 -17.45 -10.00
C TYR A 452 21.21 -18.47 -11.11
N ILE A 453 21.66 -19.70 -10.92
CA ILE A 453 21.52 -20.81 -11.87
C ILE A 453 20.38 -21.70 -11.37
N VAL A 454 19.31 -21.84 -12.14
CA VAL A 454 18.23 -22.78 -11.87
C VAL A 454 18.40 -24.03 -12.74
N ALA A 455 18.51 -25.20 -12.10
CA ALA A 455 18.67 -26.50 -12.76
C ALA A 455 17.33 -27.02 -13.31
N ALA A 456 16.82 -26.35 -14.34
CA ALA A 456 15.54 -26.68 -14.98
C ALA A 456 15.61 -27.97 -15.81
N SER A 457 14.46 -28.59 -16.08
CA SER A 457 14.33 -29.85 -16.83
C SER A 457 14.91 -29.79 -18.26
N GLY A 458 14.95 -28.59 -18.86
CA GLY A 458 15.52 -28.33 -20.19
C GLY A 458 16.99 -27.94 -20.18
N GLY A 459 17.66 -27.99 -19.03
CA GLY A 459 19.02 -27.50 -18.82
C GLY A 459 19.06 -26.28 -17.90
N ASN A 460 20.28 -25.90 -17.51
CA ASN A 460 20.50 -24.79 -16.58
C ASN A 460 20.05 -23.46 -17.19
N GLN A 461 19.31 -22.68 -16.43
CA GLN A 461 18.90 -21.31 -16.77
C GLN A 461 19.51 -20.33 -15.78
N THR A 462 20.07 -19.22 -16.27
CA THR A 462 20.71 -18.21 -15.42
C THR A 462 19.87 -16.94 -15.34
N VAL A 463 19.58 -16.49 -14.13
CA VAL A 463 18.93 -15.21 -13.82
C VAL A 463 19.93 -14.30 -13.09
N TYR A 464 19.97 -13.02 -13.44
CA TYR A 464 20.82 -12.05 -12.77
C TYR A 464 20.01 -11.23 -11.77
N VAL A 465 20.49 -11.13 -10.54
CA VAL A 465 19.84 -10.41 -9.44
C VAL A 465 20.75 -9.29 -8.93
N ASP A 466 20.18 -8.11 -8.68
CA ASP A 466 20.86 -6.99 -8.04
C ASP A 466 20.75 -7.12 -6.52
N GLN A 467 21.81 -7.57 -5.86
CA GLN A 467 21.79 -7.82 -4.41
C GLN A 467 21.96 -6.55 -3.57
N ARG A 468 22.04 -5.38 -4.20
CA ARG A 468 22.04 -4.08 -3.52
C ARG A 468 20.64 -3.57 -3.20
N ALA A 469 19.61 -4.23 -3.74
CA ALA A 469 18.20 -3.85 -3.59
C ALA A 469 17.32 -5.07 -3.32
N ASN A 470 16.14 -4.83 -2.73
CA ASN A 470 15.09 -5.83 -2.49
C ASN A 470 15.45 -7.02 -1.58
N GLY A 471 16.58 -6.99 -0.86
CA GLY A 471 16.95 -8.04 0.09
C GLY A 471 16.21 -7.93 1.42
N GLY A 472 16.39 -8.90 2.32
CA GLY A 472 15.58 -8.99 3.55
C GLY A 472 14.13 -9.40 3.33
N ARG A 473 13.82 -9.95 2.15
CA ARG A 473 12.52 -10.50 1.74
C ARG A 473 12.71 -11.54 0.64
N TRP A 474 11.67 -12.33 0.37
CA TRP A 474 11.63 -13.23 -0.79
C TRP A 474 11.55 -12.44 -2.10
N VAL A 475 12.47 -12.72 -3.01
CA VAL A 475 12.57 -12.12 -4.35
C VAL A 475 12.30 -13.19 -5.40
N LEU A 476 11.22 -13.04 -6.16
CA LEU A 476 10.91 -13.94 -7.27
C LEU A 476 11.96 -13.81 -8.38
N ILE A 477 12.63 -14.91 -8.72
CA ILE A 477 13.57 -14.96 -9.85
C ILE A 477 12.98 -15.63 -11.09
N GLY A 478 11.81 -16.27 -10.95
CA GLY A 478 11.02 -16.78 -12.06
C GLY A 478 10.25 -18.06 -11.73
N THR A 479 9.61 -18.59 -12.76
CA THR A 479 8.91 -19.87 -12.73
C THR A 479 9.60 -20.82 -13.70
N PHE A 480 9.94 -22.02 -13.22
CA PHE A 480 10.81 -22.96 -13.90
C PHE A 480 10.19 -24.35 -13.95
N SER A 481 10.37 -25.05 -15.06
CA SER A 481 10.05 -26.48 -15.13
C SER A 481 11.16 -27.25 -14.42
N LEU A 482 10.85 -27.89 -13.29
CA LEU A 482 11.77 -28.71 -12.50
C LEU A 482 11.39 -30.19 -12.63
N ALA A 483 12.38 -31.09 -12.61
CA ALA A 483 12.13 -32.53 -12.53
C ALA A 483 12.07 -32.99 -11.07
N ALA A 484 11.28 -34.03 -10.82
CA ALA A 484 11.07 -34.61 -9.50
C ALA A 484 12.34 -35.17 -8.84
N GLY A 485 12.29 -35.35 -7.52
CA GLY A 485 13.30 -36.00 -6.69
C GLY A 485 14.26 -35.00 -6.03
N ASN A 486 15.08 -35.53 -5.12
CA ASN A 486 16.10 -34.78 -4.41
C ASN A 486 17.28 -34.42 -5.32
N ARG A 487 17.48 -33.13 -5.56
CA ARG A 487 18.48 -32.61 -6.50
C ARG A 487 18.91 -31.19 -6.15
N GLN A 488 20.03 -30.75 -6.73
CA GLN A 488 20.37 -29.34 -6.81
C GLN A 488 19.33 -28.62 -7.69
N VAL A 489 18.77 -27.53 -7.17
CA VAL A 489 17.73 -26.75 -7.85
C VAL A 489 18.20 -25.35 -8.17
N VAL A 490 18.79 -24.64 -7.20
CA VAL A 490 19.23 -23.25 -7.37
C VAL A 490 20.68 -23.12 -6.95
N GLY A 491 21.53 -22.50 -7.76
CA GLY A 491 22.93 -22.26 -7.48
C GLY A 491 23.28 -20.79 -7.58
N VAL A 492 23.86 -20.20 -6.55
CA VAL A 492 24.38 -18.82 -6.60
C VAL A 492 25.84 -18.91 -7.01
N SER A 493 26.18 -18.39 -8.19
CA SER A 493 27.56 -18.47 -8.69
C SER A 493 28.31 -17.16 -8.47
N ARG A 494 29.62 -17.28 -8.26
CA ARG A 494 30.53 -16.14 -8.25
C ARG A 494 31.01 -15.72 -9.64
N TRP A 495 30.46 -16.32 -10.70
CA TRP A 495 30.84 -16.07 -12.10
C TRP A 495 30.31 -14.74 -12.63
N THR A 496 31.02 -13.66 -12.32
CA THR A 496 30.69 -12.32 -12.85
C THR A 496 31.92 -11.42 -12.83
N SER A 497 31.98 -10.47 -13.76
CA SER A 497 32.98 -9.39 -13.77
C SER A 497 32.53 -8.16 -12.98
N THR A 498 31.25 -8.12 -12.58
CA THR A 498 30.70 -7.04 -11.76
C THR A 498 31.31 -7.10 -10.37
N ALA A 499 31.75 -5.96 -9.84
CA ALA A 499 32.29 -5.86 -8.49
C ALA A 499 31.20 -5.95 -7.41
N GLY A 500 31.61 -6.23 -6.17
CA GLY A 500 30.74 -6.33 -5.00
C GLY A 500 30.56 -7.76 -4.51
N SER A 501 30.32 -7.90 -3.22
CA SER A 501 30.17 -9.19 -2.53
C SER A 501 28.93 -9.93 -3.05
N ILE A 502 29.05 -11.25 -3.23
CA ILE A 502 27.95 -12.11 -3.67
C ILE A 502 27.45 -12.90 -2.48
N GLU A 503 26.15 -12.81 -2.23
CA GLU A 503 25.50 -13.37 -1.05
C GLU A 503 24.64 -14.59 -1.44
N ALA A 504 24.80 -15.69 -0.73
CA ALA A 504 24.01 -16.92 -0.87
C ALA A 504 23.42 -17.28 0.50
N ASP A 505 22.12 -17.13 0.64
CA ASP A 505 21.43 -17.15 1.93
C ASP A 505 20.30 -18.19 1.93
N ALA A 506 19.14 -17.91 1.32
CA ALA A 506 18.08 -18.91 1.23
C ALA A 506 17.32 -18.90 -0.10
N VAL A 507 16.68 -20.02 -0.42
CA VAL A 507 15.78 -20.15 -1.56
C VAL A 507 14.45 -20.75 -1.13
N ARG A 508 13.36 -20.31 -1.76
CA ARG A 508 12.03 -20.87 -1.61
C ARG A 508 11.56 -21.40 -2.95
N ILE A 509 11.14 -22.66 -2.98
CA ILE A 509 10.62 -23.33 -4.17
C ILE A 509 9.19 -23.74 -3.86
N SER A 510 8.26 -23.38 -4.74
CA SER A 510 6.83 -23.57 -4.50
C SER A 510 6.15 -24.11 -5.76
N SER A 511 5.26 -25.08 -5.61
CA SER A 511 4.43 -25.55 -6.74
C SER A 511 3.57 -24.40 -7.26
N THR A 512 3.50 -24.21 -8.58
CA THR A 512 2.46 -23.33 -9.13
C THR A 512 1.10 -24.05 -9.02
N THR A 513 0.08 -23.35 -8.56
CA THR A 513 -1.29 -23.89 -8.45
C THR A 513 -1.94 -24.14 -9.79
#